data_AF-A0A174FMV9-F1
#
_entry.id   AF-A0A174FMV9-F1
#
_cell.length_a   1.000
_cell.length_b   1.000
_cell.length_c   1.000
_cell.angle_alpha   90.00
_cell.angle_beta   90.00
_cell.angle_gamma   90.00
#
_symmetry.space_group_name_H-M   'P 1'
#
loop_
_entity.id
_entity.type
_entity.pdbx_description
1 polymer ?
#
loop_
_entity_poly.entity_id
_entity_poly.type
_entity_poly.pdbx_seq_one_letter_code
_entity_poly.pdbx_strand_id
1 'polypeptide(L)'
;MSSYQEWVRKIDINIDYYSAFIKSWIAFNSWYRSEYTERTDRGIIEKLKTENNRFKGYIETMLDENNNSDEAIIFKKNLKDLQAALVNAAIVTQERDGINQQISFSEIAINNPKRVAEGDYRVTHYKVQRTNEKISTLVHKKNDPTTIYFQFEQKKYDETELDVHADFLRLGIEQQGQCKAFYKEICPYVIESVLTRDKDNKVEFIAERSQVSRGIIEVLYLLRCSLMHGEVFPDNNAMEVYKYAYSILAAILKKMF
;
A
#
# COMPACT_ATOMS: atom_id res chain seq x y z
N MET A 1 -16.37 4.73 48.16
CA MET A 1 -16.95 4.80 46.80
C MET A 1 -18.08 3.78 46.73
N SER A 2 -19.23 4.12 46.16
CA SER A 2 -20.40 3.21 46.10
C SER A 2 -20.19 2.13 45.05
N SER A 3 -20.65 0.90 45.33
CA SER A 3 -20.46 -0.27 44.46
C SER A 3 -20.98 -0.08 43.03
N TYR A 4 -22.04 0.73 42.84
CA TYR A 4 -22.60 0.98 41.51
C TYR A 4 -21.61 1.71 40.57
N GLN A 5 -20.73 2.57 41.09
CA GLN A 5 -19.74 3.28 40.27
C GLN A 5 -18.68 2.32 39.71
N GLU A 6 -18.36 1.25 40.45
CA GLU A 6 -17.49 0.18 39.95
C GLU A 6 -18.19 -0.69 38.91
N TRP A 7 -19.49 -0.98 39.10
CA TRP A 7 -20.28 -1.66 38.08
C TRP A 7 -20.37 -0.85 36.79
N VAL A 8 -20.64 0.47 36.87
CA VAL A 8 -20.64 1.35 35.69
C VAL A 8 -19.31 1.33 34.95
N ARG A 9 -18.18 1.35 35.68
CA ARG A 9 -16.84 1.21 35.07
C ARG A 9 -16.57 -0.16 34.44
N LYS A 10 -17.34 -1.19 34.80
CA LYS A 10 -17.24 -2.56 34.27
C LYS A 10 -18.30 -2.89 33.21
N ILE A 11 -19.23 -1.97 32.92
CA ILE A 11 -20.21 -2.14 31.84
C ILE A 11 -19.54 -2.16 30.48
N ASP A 12 -18.43 -1.44 30.33
CA ASP A 12 -17.68 -1.40 29.08
C ASP A 12 -17.08 -2.77 28.79
N ILE A 13 -17.65 -3.44 27.79
CA ILE A 13 -17.11 -4.68 27.24
C ILE A 13 -15.85 -4.31 26.46
N ASN A 14 -14.68 -4.66 27.01
CA ASN A 14 -13.42 -4.56 26.29
C ASN A 14 -13.36 -5.65 25.21
N ILE A 15 -13.82 -5.31 24.02
CA ILE A 15 -13.69 -6.17 22.84
C ILE A 15 -12.23 -6.12 22.40
N ASP A 16 -11.58 -7.28 22.37
CA ASP A 16 -10.26 -7.42 21.78
C ASP A 16 -10.36 -7.38 20.24
N TYR A 17 -10.21 -6.17 19.70
CA TYR A 17 -10.26 -5.93 18.26
C TYR A 17 -9.04 -6.47 17.51
N TYR A 18 -7.91 -6.72 18.18
CA TYR A 18 -6.78 -7.41 17.53
C TYR A 18 -7.19 -8.84 17.19
N SER A 19 -7.71 -9.58 18.17
CA SER A 19 -8.21 -10.95 17.96
C SER A 19 -9.38 -10.98 16.96
N ALA A 20 -10.30 -10.01 17.04
CA ALA A 20 -11.41 -9.91 16.10
C ALA A 20 -10.91 -9.69 14.66
N PHE A 21 -9.96 -8.76 14.46
CA PHE A 21 -9.36 -8.49 13.16
C PHE A 21 -8.61 -9.70 12.60
N ILE A 22 -7.78 -10.36 13.41
CA ILE A 22 -7.05 -11.57 12.99
C ILE A 22 -8.02 -12.69 12.61
N LYS A 23 -9.11 -12.89 13.36
CA LYS A 23 -10.13 -13.89 13.01
C LYS A 23 -10.78 -13.60 11.66
N SER A 24 -11.14 -12.34 11.40
CA SER A 24 -11.63 -11.91 10.08
C SER A 24 -10.58 -12.11 8.98
N TRP A 25 -9.31 -11.80 9.26
CA TRP A 25 -8.22 -12.00 8.32
C TRP A 25 -8.00 -13.48 7.99
N ILE A 26 -8.11 -14.38 8.96
CA ILE A 26 -8.00 -15.83 8.71
C ILE A 26 -9.10 -16.30 7.74
N ALA A 27 -10.34 -15.82 7.91
CA ALA A 27 -11.42 -16.13 6.97
C ALA A 27 -11.13 -15.57 5.57
N PHE A 28 -10.67 -14.31 5.49
CA PHE A 28 -10.24 -13.70 4.24
C PHE A 28 -9.09 -14.48 3.56
N ASN A 29 -8.10 -14.92 4.34
CA ASN A 29 -6.95 -15.71 3.88
C ASN A 29 -7.36 -17.08 3.37
N SER A 30 -8.26 -17.76 4.07
CA SER A 30 -8.84 -19.03 3.59
C SER A 30 -9.55 -18.85 2.25
N TRP A 31 -10.32 -17.77 2.09
CA TRP A 31 -11.02 -17.49 0.85
C TRP A 31 -10.06 -17.14 -0.29
N TYR A 32 -9.16 -16.16 -0.14
CA TYR A 32 -8.31 -15.77 -1.25
C TYR A 32 -7.35 -16.91 -1.66
N ARG A 33 -6.99 -17.81 -0.74
CA ARG A 33 -6.19 -19.01 -1.07
C ARG A 33 -6.96 -20.07 -1.84
N SER A 34 -8.30 -20.07 -1.81
CA SER A 34 -9.10 -20.93 -2.70
C SER A 34 -9.29 -20.33 -4.08
N GLU A 35 -9.21 -19.00 -4.22
CA GLU A 35 -9.43 -18.29 -5.49
C GLU A 35 -8.15 -18.06 -6.32
N TYR A 36 -7.00 -17.92 -5.66
CA TYR A 36 -5.74 -17.54 -6.30
C TYR A 36 -4.68 -18.64 -6.23
N THR A 37 -3.82 -18.71 -7.26
CA THR A 37 -2.76 -19.73 -7.38
C THR A 37 -1.38 -19.24 -6.91
N GLU A 38 -1.23 -17.94 -6.68
CA GLU A 38 -0.02 -17.33 -6.14
C GLU A 38 0.36 -17.92 -4.79
N ARG A 39 1.67 -18.09 -4.56
CA ARG A 39 2.18 -18.71 -3.32
C ARG A 39 2.29 -17.74 -2.15
N THR A 40 2.48 -16.45 -2.43
CA THR A 40 2.74 -15.42 -1.42
C THR A 40 1.50 -14.56 -1.19
N ASP A 41 1.24 -14.18 0.08
CA ASP A 41 0.12 -13.29 0.42
C ASP A 41 0.22 -11.99 -0.39
N ARG A 42 1.41 -11.39 -0.48
CA ARG A 42 1.65 -10.18 -1.29
C ARG A 42 1.24 -10.34 -2.75
N GLY A 43 1.59 -11.46 -3.38
CA GLY A 43 1.25 -11.72 -4.79
C GLY A 43 -0.26 -11.78 -5.01
N ILE A 44 -0.98 -12.44 -4.10
CA ILE A 44 -2.45 -12.50 -4.12
C ILE A 44 -3.06 -11.12 -3.92
N ILE A 45 -2.57 -10.36 -2.94
CA ILE A 45 -3.07 -9.00 -2.65
C ILE A 45 -2.87 -8.06 -3.83
N GLU A 46 -1.75 -8.14 -4.55
CA GLU A 46 -1.55 -7.37 -5.78
C GLU A 46 -2.60 -7.70 -6.84
N LYS A 47 -2.87 -8.98 -7.08
CA LYS A 47 -3.93 -9.38 -8.01
C LYS A 47 -5.31 -8.93 -7.56
N LEU A 48 -5.63 -9.06 -6.27
CA LEU A 48 -6.91 -8.62 -5.71
C LEU A 48 -7.15 -7.11 -5.92
N LYS A 49 -6.08 -6.30 -5.90
CA LYS A 49 -6.15 -4.86 -6.18
C LYS A 49 -6.40 -4.57 -7.67
N THR A 50 -5.75 -5.31 -8.56
CA THR A 50 -5.75 -5.01 -10.00
C THR A 50 -6.88 -5.69 -10.78
N GLU A 51 -7.25 -6.91 -10.42
CA GLU A 51 -8.23 -7.71 -11.14
C GLU A 51 -9.66 -7.40 -10.69
N ASN A 52 -10.64 -7.72 -11.53
CA ASN A 52 -12.05 -7.66 -11.16
C ASN A 52 -12.40 -8.88 -10.30
N ASN A 53 -12.81 -8.63 -9.07
CA ASN A 53 -13.19 -9.68 -8.12
C ASN A 53 -14.31 -9.19 -7.20
N ARG A 54 -15.00 -10.13 -6.54
CA ARG A 54 -16.16 -9.83 -5.70
C ARG A 54 -15.81 -8.96 -4.49
N PHE A 55 -14.61 -9.11 -3.92
CA PHE A 55 -14.16 -8.34 -2.77
C PHE A 55 -14.02 -6.86 -3.12
N LYS A 56 -13.26 -6.55 -4.17
CA LYS A 56 -13.11 -5.21 -4.73
C LYS A 56 -14.45 -4.62 -5.18
N GLY A 57 -15.26 -5.39 -5.90
CA GLY A 57 -16.56 -4.92 -6.40
C GLY A 57 -17.54 -4.55 -5.29
N TYR A 58 -17.52 -5.27 -4.16
CA TYR A 58 -18.33 -4.91 -2.99
C TYR A 58 -17.87 -3.58 -2.37
N ILE A 59 -16.55 -3.38 -2.21
CA ILE A 59 -16.01 -2.11 -1.71
C ILE A 59 -16.45 -0.95 -2.62
N GLU A 60 -16.26 -1.09 -3.93
CA GLU A 60 -16.66 -0.07 -4.91
C GLU A 60 -18.18 0.22 -4.87
N THR A 61 -19.00 -0.79 -4.57
CA THR A 61 -20.46 -0.62 -4.39
C THR A 61 -20.79 0.16 -3.11
N MET A 62 -20.07 -0.09 -2.01
CA MET A 62 -20.26 0.64 -0.74
C MET A 62 -19.75 2.09 -0.83
N LEU A 63 -18.74 2.33 -1.66
CA LEU A 63 -18.20 3.66 -1.92
C LEU A 63 -19.02 4.49 -2.92
N ASP A 64 -20.04 3.90 -3.57
CA ASP A 64 -20.91 4.66 -4.47
C ASP A 64 -21.62 5.78 -3.71
N GLU A 65 -21.52 7.01 -4.24
CA GLU A 65 -22.16 8.19 -3.66
C GLU A 65 -23.69 8.06 -3.71
N ASN A 66 -24.23 7.35 -4.71
CA ASN A 66 -25.65 7.12 -4.85
C ASN A 66 -26.16 5.97 -3.95
N ASN A 67 -25.25 5.22 -3.32
CA ASN A 67 -25.60 4.17 -2.39
C ASN A 67 -25.83 4.75 -0.99
N ASN A 68 -27.12 4.94 -0.68
CA ASN A 68 -27.62 5.50 0.56
C ASN A 68 -28.19 4.44 1.51
N SER A 69 -27.86 3.16 1.30
CA SER A 69 -28.20 2.11 2.27
C SER A 69 -27.50 2.35 3.61
N ASP A 70 -28.14 1.96 4.71
CA ASP A 70 -27.53 2.03 6.04
C ASP A 70 -26.17 1.30 6.08
N GLU A 71 -26.07 0.18 5.38
CA GLU A 71 -24.84 -0.60 5.21
C GLU A 71 -23.71 0.26 4.61
N ALA A 72 -23.99 0.95 3.50
CA ALA A 72 -23.01 1.82 2.84
C ALA A 72 -22.66 3.06 3.69
N ILE A 73 -23.63 3.64 4.38
CA ILE A 73 -23.40 4.79 5.29
C ILE A 73 -22.46 4.38 6.43
N ILE A 74 -22.73 3.24 7.07
CA ILE A 74 -21.89 2.70 8.15
C ILE A 74 -20.50 2.34 7.63
N PHE A 75 -20.40 1.74 6.45
CA PHE A 75 -19.12 1.41 5.81
C PHE A 75 -18.28 2.68 5.57
N LYS A 76 -18.87 3.70 4.92
CA LYS A 76 -18.21 4.99 4.67
C LYS A 76 -17.79 5.69 5.96
N LYS A 77 -18.61 5.61 7.01
CA LYS A 77 -18.27 6.15 8.33
C LYS A 77 -17.06 5.41 8.94
N ASN A 78 -17.09 4.08 8.99
CA ASN A 78 -15.98 3.28 9.53
C ASN A 78 -14.68 3.52 8.74
N LEU A 79 -14.77 3.76 7.44
CA LEU A 79 -13.61 4.11 6.61
C LEU A 79 -13.03 5.49 6.97
N LYS A 80 -13.87 6.50 7.17
CA LYS A 80 -13.43 7.82 7.66
C LYS A 80 -12.81 7.72 9.06
N ASP A 81 -13.43 6.95 9.95
CA ASP A 81 -12.92 6.74 11.30
C ASP A 81 -11.59 5.97 11.29
N LEU A 82 -11.41 4.98 10.41
CA LEU A 82 -10.13 4.29 10.21
C LEU A 82 -9.04 5.26 9.76
N GLN A 83 -9.35 6.15 8.81
CA GLN A 83 -8.38 7.16 8.34
C GLN A 83 -7.94 8.07 9.49
N ALA A 84 -8.87 8.55 10.31
CA ALA A 84 -8.55 9.37 11.47
C ALA A 84 -7.72 8.60 12.52
N ALA A 85 -8.09 7.35 12.79
CA ALA A 85 -7.38 6.49 13.74
C ALA A 85 -5.93 6.21 13.30
N LEU A 86 -5.69 5.97 12.01
CA LEU A 86 -4.34 5.75 11.47
C LEU A 86 -3.43 6.98 11.63
N VAL A 87 -3.99 8.19 11.47
CA VAL A 87 -3.26 9.44 11.69
C VAL A 87 -2.90 9.59 13.18
N ASN A 88 -3.82 9.25 14.08
CA ASN A 88 -3.62 9.38 15.53
C ASN A 88 -2.64 8.34 16.10
N ALA A 89 -2.78 7.07 15.71
CA ALA A 89 -1.98 5.97 16.26
C ALA A 89 -0.58 5.83 15.62
N ALA A 90 -0.38 6.37 14.41
CA ALA A 90 0.86 6.28 13.66
C ALA A 90 1.44 4.85 13.56
N ILE A 91 0.59 3.86 13.26
CA ILE A 91 1.01 2.47 13.08
C ILE A 91 2.02 2.37 11.94
N VAL A 92 3.13 1.67 12.18
CA VAL A 92 4.20 1.48 11.19
C VAL A 92 4.27 0.03 10.71
N THR A 93 4.88 -0.16 9.55
CA THR A 93 5.24 -1.49 9.06
C THR A 93 6.57 -1.53 8.32
N GLN A 94 7.28 -2.66 8.39
CA GLN A 94 8.52 -2.92 7.65
C GLN A 94 8.33 -3.79 6.40
N GLU A 95 7.08 -4.09 6.02
CA GLU A 95 6.75 -4.95 4.88
C GLU A 95 7.43 -4.50 3.57
N ARG A 96 7.77 -3.21 3.43
CA ARG A 96 8.44 -2.67 2.25
C ARG A 96 9.90 -2.33 2.54
N ASP A 97 10.80 -3.09 1.93
CA ASP A 97 12.25 -2.85 1.92
C ASP A 97 12.92 -2.77 3.30
N GLY A 98 12.24 -3.22 4.37
CA GLY A 98 12.74 -3.18 5.74
C GLY A 98 12.74 -1.79 6.39
N ILE A 99 12.16 -0.79 5.74
CA ILE A 99 12.05 0.57 6.28
C ILE A 99 10.69 0.72 6.97
N ASN A 100 10.70 1.21 8.21
CA ASN A 100 9.47 1.57 8.93
C ASN A 100 8.71 2.67 8.16
N GLN A 101 7.57 2.32 7.58
CA GLN A 101 6.66 3.25 6.92
C GLN A 101 5.38 3.35 7.72
N GLN A 102 4.89 4.58 7.96
CA GLN A 102 3.58 4.77 8.58
C GLN A 102 2.48 4.29 7.61
N ILE A 103 1.56 3.49 8.13
CA ILE A 103 0.38 3.06 7.37
C ILE A 103 -0.59 4.24 7.30
N SER A 104 -0.84 4.73 6.09
CA SER A 104 -1.74 5.86 5.85
C SER A 104 -2.45 5.74 4.49
N PHE A 105 -3.62 6.35 4.38
CA PHE A 105 -4.32 6.53 3.10
C PHE A 105 -3.73 7.66 2.23
N SER A 106 -2.86 8.52 2.79
CA SER A 106 -2.17 9.58 2.05
C SER A 106 -0.94 9.07 1.29
N GLU A 107 -0.38 7.93 1.70
CA GLU A 107 0.89 7.40 1.19
C GLU A 107 0.77 5.89 0.96
N ILE A 108 -0.01 5.52 -0.05
CA ILE A 108 -0.22 4.12 -0.42
C ILE A 108 0.73 3.77 -1.56
N ALA A 109 1.72 2.93 -1.29
CA ALA A 109 2.51 2.37 -2.38
C ALA A 109 1.70 1.32 -3.14
N ILE A 110 1.49 1.57 -4.41
CA ILE A 110 0.90 0.64 -5.35
C ILE A 110 1.98 0.16 -6.32
N ASN A 111 1.82 -1.05 -6.86
CA ASN A 111 2.75 -1.56 -7.86
C ASN A 111 2.80 -0.62 -9.08
N ASN A 112 3.99 -0.18 -9.44
CA ASN A 112 4.20 0.59 -10.64
C ASN A 112 4.07 -0.36 -11.86
N PRO A 113 3.12 -0.16 -12.79
CA PRO A 113 3.06 -1.00 -13.99
C PRO A 113 4.22 -0.74 -14.95
N LYS A 114 4.87 0.43 -14.85
CA LYS A 114 6.01 0.78 -15.69
C LYS A 114 7.21 -0.08 -15.31
N ARG A 115 7.64 -0.88 -16.28
CA ARG A 115 8.78 -1.79 -16.16
C ARG A 115 9.95 -1.39 -17.04
N VAL A 116 9.75 -0.48 -17.98
CA VAL A 116 10.80 0.02 -18.88
C VAL A 116 10.69 1.54 -18.93
N ALA A 117 11.83 2.19 -18.79
CA ALA A 117 11.99 3.61 -19.07
C ALA A 117 13.22 3.75 -19.98
N GLU A 118 13.02 4.31 -21.15
CA GLU A 118 14.09 4.52 -22.13
C GLU A 118 13.92 5.84 -22.84
N GLY A 119 15.03 6.43 -23.26
CA GLY A 119 15.02 7.71 -23.95
C GLY A 119 16.40 8.26 -24.22
N ASP A 120 16.44 9.26 -25.09
CA ASP A 120 17.67 9.99 -25.42
C ASP A 120 17.74 11.30 -24.65
N TYR A 121 18.92 11.63 -24.15
CA TYR A 121 19.26 12.97 -23.73
C TYR A 121 20.59 13.39 -24.34
N ARG A 122 20.55 14.43 -25.19
CA ARG A 122 21.70 14.88 -26.01
C ARG A 122 22.28 13.74 -26.84
N VAL A 123 23.53 13.36 -26.57
CA VAL A 123 24.29 12.32 -27.27
C VAL A 123 24.28 10.97 -26.53
N THR A 124 23.48 10.83 -25.48
CA THR A 124 23.40 9.64 -24.65
C THR A 124 22.01 9.03 -24.73
N HIS A 125 21.95 7.69 -24.84
CA HIS A 125 20.74 6.89 -24.70
C HIS A 125 20.73 6.22 -23.32
N TYR A 126 19.57 6.22 -22.69
CA TYR A 126 19.33 5.62 -21.39
C TYR A 126 18.25 4.56 -21.53
N LYS A 127 18.48 3.40 -20.92
CA LYS A 127 17.50 2.34 -20.84
C LYS A 127 17.57 1.68 -19.46
N VAL A 128 16.47 1.72 -18.74
CA VAL A 128 16.32 1.02 -17.47
C VAL A 128 15.12 0.08 -17.57
N GLN A 129 15.31 -1.17 -17.18
CA GLN A 129 14.30 -2.21 -17.28
C GLN A 129 14.24 -3.05 -16.01
N ARG A 130 13.03 -3.23 -15.46
CA ARG A 130 12.70 -4.10 -14.34
C ARG A 130 11.97 -5.35 -14.83
N THR A 131 12.54 -6.51 -14.53
CA THR A 131 11.86 -7.80 -14.62
C THR A 131 11.44 -8.27 -13.23
N ASN A 132 10.89 -9.49 -13.13
CA ASN A 132 10.59 -10.07 -11.81
C ASN A 132 11.86 -10.54 -11.07
N GLU A 133 13.01 -10.61 -11.74
CA GLU A 133 14.25 -11.20 -11.21
C GLU A 133 15.37 -10.18 -11.04
N LYS A 134 15.38 -9.14 -11.89
CA LYS A 134 16.46 -8.16 -11.90
C LYS A 134 16.02 -6.80 -12.44
N ILE A 135 16.85 -5.80 -12.17
CA ILE A 135 16.81 -4.49 -12.81
C ILE A 135 18.10 -4.30 -13.60
N SER A 136 17.96 -3.98 -14.88
CA SER A 136 19.07 -3.70 -15.78
C SER A 136 19.09 -2.24 -16.15
N THR A 137 20.22 -1.58 -15.93
CA THR A 137 20.49 -0.19 -16.32
C THR A 137 21.55 -0.21 -17.41
N LEU A 138 21.27 0.41 -18.55
CA LEU A 138 22.18 0.55 -19.68
C LEU A 138 22.21 2.01 -20.13
N VAL A 139 23.41 2.55 -20.25
CA VAL A 139 23.68 3.89 -20.74
C VAL A 139 24.74 3.78 -21.83
N HIS A 140 24.43 4.24 -23.03
CA HIS A 140 25.33 4.16 -24.18
C HIS A 140 25.21 5.41 -25.06
N LYS A 141 26.10 5.55 -26.04
CA LYS A 141 26.04 6.64 -27.00
C LYS A 141 24.78 6.55 -27.86
N LYS A 142 24.09 7.67 -28.05
CA LYS A 142 22.93 7.76 -28.92
C LYS A 142 23.30 7.29 -30.33
N ASN A 143 22.46 6.45 -30.93
CA ASN A 143 22.64 5.81 -32.24
C ASN A 143 23.89 4.91 -32.37
N ASP A 144 24.60 4.63 -31.28
CA ASP A 144 25.74 3.72 -31.25
C ASP A 144 25.69 2.88 -29.96
N PRO A 145 24.94 1.76 -29.97
CA PRO A 145 24.80 0.88 -28.81
C PRO A 145 26.07 0.13 -28.43
N THR A 146 27.13 0.19 -29.25
CA THR A 146 28.42 -0.46 -28.95
C THR A 146 29.30 0.38 -28.03
N THR A 147 29.13 1.71 -28.06
CA THR A 147 29.81 2.63 -27.14
C THR A 147 29.03 2.71 -25.82
N ILE A 148 29.28 1.77 -24.92
CA ILE A 148 28.65 1.69 -23.59
C ILE A 148 29.37 2.63 -22.62
N TYR A 149 28.62 3.51 -21.97
CA TYR A 149 29.12 4.37 -20.89
C TYR A 149 28.93 3.73 -19.51
N PHE A 150 27.83 3.00 -19.32
CA PHE A 150 27.52 2.32 -18.07
C PHE A 150 26.57 1.14 -18.30
N GLN A 151 26.81 0.04 -17.62
CA GLN A 151 25.92 -1.11 -17.58
C GLN A 151 25.93 -1.71 -16.18
N PHE A 152 24.75 -1.95 -15.62
CA PHE A 152 24.62 -2.49 -14.27
C PHE A 152 23.37 -3.35 -14.13
N GLU A 153 23.49 -4.49 -13.44
CA GLU A 153 22.39 -5.39 -13.13
C GLU A 153 22.26 -5.57 -11.62
N GLN A 154 21.07 -5.34 -11.10
CA GLN A 154 20.71 -5.50 -9.69
C GLN A 154 19.67 -6.58 -9.51
N LYS A 155 19.70 -7.30 -8.39
CA LYS A 155 18.65 -8.28 -8.04
C LYS A 155 17.38 -7.63 -7.51
N LYS A 156 17.49 -6.44 -6.91
CA LYS A 156 16.39 -5.67 -6.32
C LYS A 156 16.55 -4.19 -6.64
N TYR A 157 15.48 -3.42 -6.51
CA TYR A 157 15.56 -1.96 -6.69
C TYR A 157 16.27 -1.37 -5.47
N ASP A 158 17.39 -0.70 -5.71
CA ASP A 158 18.22 -0.13 -4.67
C ASP A 158 18.96 1.09 -5.24
N GLU A 159 18.41 2.28 -5.00
CA GLU A 159 19.03 3.54 -5.43
C GLU A 159 20.38 3.77 -4.76
N THR A 160 20.57 3.28 -3.54
CA THR A 160 21.83 3.45 -2.80
C THR A 160 22.94 2.63 -3.46
N GLU A 161 22.64 1.40 -3.85
CA GLU A 161 23.57 0.52 -4.56
C GLU A 161 23.98 1.12 -5.92
N LEU A 162 23.04 1.71 -6.66
CA LEU A 162 23.32 2.43 -7.90
C LEU A 162 24.24 3.64 -7.64
N ASP A 163 23.95 4.41 -6.60
CA ASP A 163 24.66 5.65 -6.26
C ASP A 163 26.12 5.44 -5.86
N VAL A 164 26.44 4.29 -5.26
CA VAL A 164 27.80 3.94 -4.85
C VAL A 164 28.57 3.12 -5.89
N HIS A 165 27.95 2.77 -7.01
CA HIS A 165 28.60 1.94 -8.03
C HIS A 165 29.75 2.70 -8.71
N ALA A 166 30.95 2.09 -8.74
CA ALA A 166 32.17 2.76 -9.20
C ALA A 166 32.06 3.30 -10.64
N ASP A 167 31.49 2.52 -11.57
CA ASP A 167 31.30 2.97 -12.96
C ASP A 167 30.19 4.01 -13.12
N PHE A 168 29.22 4.04 -12.21
CA PHE A 168 28.18 5.06 -12.21
C PHE A 168 28.76 6.41 -11.82
N LEU A 169 29.64 6.43 -10.80
CA LEU A 169 30.37 7.62 -10.35
C LEU A 169 31.32 8.19 -11.41
N ARG A 170 31.74 7.40 -12.41
CA ARG A 170 32.56 7.84 -13.54
C ARG A 170 31.77 8.60 -14.60
N LEU A 171 30.44 8.48 -14.62
CA LEU A 171 29.58 9.24 -15.53
C LEU A 171 29.63 10.74 -15.17
N GLY A 172 29.40 11.61 -16.16
CA GLY A 172 29.24 13.03 -15.89
C GLY A 172 28.01 13.30 -15.01
N ILE A 173 28.03 14.37 -14.20
CA ILE A 173 26.93 14.72 -13.27
C ILE A 173 25.56 14.76 -13.96
N GLU A 174 25.50 15.30 -15.19
CA GLU A 174 24.27 15.34 -15.99
C GLU A 174 23.81 13.93 -16.39
N GLN A 175 24.73 13.04 -16.77
CA GLN A 175 24.40 11.66 -17.11
C GLN A 175 23.94 10.88 -15.88
N GLN A 176 24.57 11.09 -14.72
CA GLN A 176 24.10 10.52 -13.45
C GLN A 176 22.68 11.00 -13.15
N GLY A 177 22.43 12.32 -13.23
CA GLY A 177 21.12 12.91 -12.98
C GLY A 177 20.03 12.32 -13.88
N GLN A 178 20.30 12.22 -15.19
CA GLN A 178 19.33 11.64 -16.13
C GLN A 178 19.13 10.15 -15.92
N CYS A 179 20.20 9.39 -15.68
CA CYS A 179 20.08 7.97 -15.39
C CYS A 179 19.21 7.74 -14.13
N LYS A 180 19.38 8.54 -13.08
CA LYS A 180 18.52 8.49 -11.89
C LYS A 180 17.07 8.83 -12.20
N ALA A 181 16.80 9.78 -13.09
CA ALA A 181 15.45 10.12 -13.50
C ALA A 181 14.75 8.91 -14.16
N PHE A 182 15.39 8.29 -15.17
CA PHE A 182 14.85 7.07 -15.80
C PHE A 182 14.75 5.89 -14.82
N TYR A 183 15.70 5.75 -13.89
CA TYR A 183 15.67 4.71 -12.87
C TYR A 183 14.46 4.88 -11.94
N LYS A 184 14.16 6.10 -11.49
CA LYS A 184 12.98 6.40 -10.66
C LYS A 184 11.65 6.13 -11.36
N GLU A 185 11.57 6.28 -12.68
CA GLU A 185 10.35 5.99 -13.44
C GLU A 185 9.92 4.51 -13.39
N ILE A 186 10.87 3.60 -13.18
CA ILE A 186 10.59 2.16 -13.04
C ILE A 186 10.59 1.68 -11.59
N CYS A 187 10.64 2.61 -10.62
CA CYS A 187 10.56 2.30 -9.18
C CYS A 187 9.43 1.29 -8.97
N PRO A 188 9.64 0.17 -8.26
CA PRO A 188 8.68 -0.92 -8.20
C PRO A 188 7.29 -0.52 -7.72
N TYR A 189 7.23 0.61 -7.00
CA TYR A 189 6.02 1.19 -6.51
C TYR A 189 5.95 2.68 -6.81
N VAL A 190 4.73 3.18 -6.93
CA VAL A 190 4.43 4.62 -6.88
C VAL A 190 3.62 4.89 -5.63
N ILE A 191 3.92 5.99 -4.94
CA ILE A 191 3.16 6.46 -3.80
C ILE A 191 1.97 7.26 -4.32
N GLU A 192 0.76 6.80 -4.03
CA GLU A 192 -0.48 7.49 -4.35
C GLU A 192 -1.23 7.84 -3.06
N SER A 193 -1.89 9.01 -3.08
CA SER A 193 -2.85 9.40 -2.05
C SER A 193 -4.25 9.09 -2.57
N VAL A 194 -5.05 8.38 -1.77
CA VAL A 194 -6.50 8.23 -2.05
C VAL A 194 -7.33 9.29 -1.33
N LEU A 195 -6.66 10.33 -0.84
CA LEU A 195 -7.24 11.45 -0.11
C LEU A 195 -7.09 12.75 -0.91
N THR A 196 -8.12 13.58 -0.81
CA THR A 196 -8.15 14.96 -1.30
C THR A 196 -8.57 15.89 -0.16
N ARG A 197 -8.57 17.18 -0.44
CA ARG A 197 -9.07 18.22 0.45
C ARG A 197 -10.29 18.87 -0.20
N ASP A 198 -11.37 19.00 0.55
CA ASP A 198 -12.54 19.74 0.11
C ASP A 198 -12.29 21.27 0.15
N LYS A 199 -13.33 22.05 -0.16
CA LYS A 199 -13.26 23.52 -0.16
C LYS A 199 -12.99 24.10 1.24
N ASP A 200 -13.33 23.37 2.29
CA ASP A 200 -13.15 23.74 3.69
C ASP A 200 -11.84 23.16 4.28
N ASN A 201 -10.96 22.65 3.41
CA ASN A 201 -9.68 22.04 3.75
C ASN A 201 -9.79 20.76 4.60
N LYS A 202 -10.96 20.13 4.61
CA LYS A 202 -11.21 18.85 5.28
C LYS A 202 -10.71 17.71 4.42
N VAL A 203 -10.08 16.73 5.06
CA VAL A 203 -9.57 15.53 4.39
C VAL A 203 -10.74 14.61 4.03
N GLU A 204 -10.85 14.25 2.76
CA GLU A 204 -11.86 13.35 2.23
C GLU A 204 -11.24 12.33 1.26
N PHE A 205 -11.92 11.21 1.03
CA PHE A 205 -11.50 10.25 0.02
C PHE A 205 -11.81 10.78 -1.39
N ILE A 206 -10.97 10.45 -2.36
CA ILE A 206 -11.22 10.79 -3.77
C ILE A 206 -12.44 10.03 -4.33
N ALA A 207 -13.08 10.59 -5.36
CA ALA A 207 -14.24 9.98 -6.00
C ALA A 207 -13.91 8.70 -6.80
N GLU A 208 -12.64 8.49 -7.18
CA GLU A 208 -12.21 7.33 -7.94
C GLU A 208 -12.23 6.06 -7.08
N ARG A 209 -13.39 5.41 -7.02
CA ARG A 209 -13.68 4.25 -6.16
C ARG A 209 -12.70 3.09 -6.36
N SER A 210 -12.23 2.87 -7.59
CA SER A 210 -11.26 1.83 -7.89
C SER A 210 -9.90 2.09 -7.23
N GLN A 211 -9.49 3.35 -7.13
CA GLN A 211 -8.26 3.74 -6.42
C GLN A 211 -8.45 3.63 -4.91
N VAL A 212 -9.57 4.15 -4.37
CA VAL A 212 -9.88 4.04 -2.94
C VAL A 212 -9.97 2.57 -2.50
N SER A 213 -10.62 1.71 -3.29
CA SER A 213 -10.71 0.27 -3.00
C SER A 213 -9.33 -0.40 -2.95
N ARG A 214 -8.42 -0.05 -3.86
CA ARG A 214 -7.03 -0.54 -3.84
C ARG A 214 -6.32 -0.09 -2.56
N GLY A 215 -6.55 1.15 -2.15
CA GLY A 215 -6.03 1.70 -0.91
C GLY A 215 -6.53 0.97 0.34
N ILE A 216 -7.83 0.66 0.40
CA ILE A 216 -8.42 -0.11 1.52
C ILE A 216 -7.79 -1.50 1.61
N ILE A 217 -7.69 -2.21 0.49
CA ILE A 217 -7.08 -3.56 0.45
C ILE A 217 -5.63 -3.50 0.95
N GLU A 218 -4.84 -2.52 0.47
CA GLU A 218 -3.45 -2.35 0.88
C GLU A 218 -3.33 -2.04 2.38
N VAL A 219 -4.11 -1.08 2.89
CA VAL A 219 -4.08 -0.70 4.32
C VAL A 219 -4.44 -1.88 5.21
N LEU A 220 -5.49 -2.65 4.88
CA LEU A 220 -5.87 -3.84 5.65
C LEU A 220 -4.75 -4.90 5.65
N TYR A 221 -4.07 -5.09 4.50
CA TYR A 221 -2.92 -6.00 4.42
C TYR A 221 -1.76 -5.55 5.29
N LEU A 222 -1.37 -4.28 5.21
CA LEU A 222 -0.28 -3.73 6.01
C LEU A 222 -0.60 -3.78 7.51
N LEU A 223 -1.84 -3.52 7.91
CA LEU A 223 -2.27 -3.67 9.31
C LEU A 223 -2.17 -5.10 9.82
N ARG A 224 -2.45 -6.10 8.97
CA ARG A 224 -2.20 -7.50 9.31
C ARG A 224 -0.71 -7.79 9.44
N CYS A 225 0.11 -7.35 8.50
CA CYS A 225 1.57 -7.59 8.58
C CYS A 225 2.14 -6.99 9.85
N SER A 226 1.83 -5.73 10.13
CA SER A 226 2.25 -5.01 11.34
C SER A 226 1.87 -5.76 12.62
N LEU A 227 0.62 -6.25 12.70
CA LEU A 227 0.17 -7.00 13.87
C LEU A 227 0.88 -8.36 14.01
N MET A 228 1.05 -9.10 12.92
CA MET A 228 1.65 -10.44 12.93
C MET A 228 3.16 -10.43 13.14
N HIS A 229 3.84 -9.37 12.72
CA HIS A 229 5.26 -9.17 12.96
C HIS A 229 5.55 -8.56 14.34
N GLY A 230 4.52 -8.22 15.12
CA GLY A 230 4.67 -7.62 16.44
C GLY A 230 5.18 -6.18 16.40
N GLU A 231 4.94 -5.46 15.29
CA GLU A 231 5.35 -4.07 15.09
C GLU A 231 4.42 -3.07 15.80
N VAL A 232 3.24 -3.54 16.22
CA VAL A 232 2.20 -2.74 16.88
C VAL A 232 2.44 -2.69 18.39
N PHE A 233 2.51 -1.49 18.95
CA PHE A 233 2.38 -1.30 20.38
C PHE A 233 0.89 -1.35 20.79
N PRO A 234 0.48 -2.26 21.71
CA PRO A 234 -0.93 -2.44 22.04
C PRO A 234 -1.42 -1.36 23.02
N ASP A 235 -1.88 -0.23 22.48
CA ASP A 235 -2.54 0.84 23.22
C ASP A 235 -3.96 1.12 22.71
N ASN A 236 -4.66 2.07 23.35
CA ASN A 236 -6.03 2.42 22.97
C ASN A 236 -6.14 2.98 21.54
N ASN A 237 -5.13 3.75 21.09
CA ASN A 237 -5.14 4.35 19.76
C ASN A 237 -4.98 3.26 18.68
N ALA A 238 -4.06 2.33 18.89
CA ALA A 238 -3.90 1.15 18.04
C ALA A 238 -5.15 0.28 18.06
N MET A 239 -5.75 0.05 19.23
CA MET A 239 -7.00 -0.74 19.33
C MET A 239 -8.14 -0.10 18.53
N GLU A 240 -8.24 1.23 18.48
CA GLU A 240 -9.20 1.92 17.61
C GLU A 240 -8.95 1.68 16.12
N VAL A 241 -7.68 1.69 15.67
CA VAL A 241 -7.33 1.33 14.29
C VAL A 241 -7.84 -0.08 13.96
N TYR A 242 -7.56 -1.07 14.81
CA TYR A 242 -7.97 -2.45 14.58
C TYR A 242 -9.48 -2.66 14.69
N LYS A 243 -10.18 -1.86 15.50
CA LYS A 243 -11.64 -1.83 15.54
C LYS A 243 -12.22 -1.49 14.18
N TYR A 244 -11.79 -0.39 13.58
CA TYR A 244 -12.34 0.05 12.29
C TYR A 244 -11.86 -0.84 11.14
N ALA A 245 -10.62 -1.33 11.17
CA ALA A 245 -10.12 -2.32 10.23
C ALA A 245 -10.95 -3.62 10.27
N TYR A 246 -11.26 -4.12 11.47
CA TYR A 246 -12.17 -5.24 11.67
C TYR A 246 -13.56 -4.94 11.12
N SER A 247 -14.16 -3.80 11.44
CA SER A 247 -15.51 -3.45 10.99
C SER A 247 -15.62 -3.41 9.47
N ILE A 248 -14.61 -2.86 8.78
CA ILE A 248 -14.55 -2.83 7.31
C ILE A 248 -14.41 -4.25 6.75
N LEU A 249 -13.40 -5.01 7.19
CA LEU A 249 -13.15 -6.35 6.67
C LEU A 249 -14.32 -7.30 6.93
N ALA A 250 -14.90 -7.25 8.13
CA ALA A 250 -16.04 -8.08 8.49
C ALA A 250 -17.30 -7.73 7.69
N ALA A 251 -17.55 -6.45 7.37
CA ALA A 251 -18.67 -6.05 6.52
C ALA A 251 -18.56 -6.69 5.13
N ILE A 252 -17.36 -6.64 4.53
CA ILE A 252 -17.09 -7.23 3.22
C ILE A 252 -17.32 -8.75 3.25
N LEU A 253 -16.69 -9.44 4.21
CA LEU A 253 -16.75 -10.90 4.31
C LEU A 253 -18.18 -11.40 4.56
N LYS A 254 -18.94 -10.75 5.44
CA LYS A 254 -20.33 -11.14 5.76
C LYS A 254 -21.30 -10.93 4.60
N LYS A 255 -20.96 -10.10 3.61
CA LYS A 255 -21.78 -9.95 2.41
C LYS A 255 -21.40 -10.95 1.33
N MET A 256 -20.13 -11.31 1.26
CA MET A 256 -19.64 -12.25 0.26
C MET A 256 -20.07 -13.71 0.53
N PHE A 257 -20.33 -14.08 1.78
CA PHE A 257 -20.62 -15.44 2.23
C PHE A 257 -21.82 -15.52 3.16
#